data_AF-A0A531AZ58-F1
#
_entry.id   AF-A0A531AZ58-F1
#
_cell.length_a   1.000
_cell.length_b   1.000
_cell.length_c   1.000
_cell.angle_alpha   90.00
_cell.angle_beta   90.00
_cell.angle_gamma   90.00
#
_symmetry.space_group_name_H-M   'P 1'
#
loop_
_entity.id
_entity.type
_entity.pdbx_description
1 polymer ?
#
loop_
_entity_poly.entity_id
_entity_poly.type
_entity_poly.pdbx_seq_one_letter_code
_entity_poly.pdbx_strand_id
1 'polypeptide(L)' 'FLTIAPSDDIAVGDIIEFGISHPCTCLDRHRMIFGVDAAGHVRHAFPTYFG' A
#
# COMPACT_ATOMS: atom_id res chain seq x y z
N PHE A 1 -0.40 -14.19 -3.45
CA PHE A 1 -0.87 -13.88 -4.81
C PHE A 1 -2.34 -13.48 -4.70
N LEU A 2 -2.78 -12.51 -5.51
CA LEU A 2 -4.21 -12.20 -5.64
C LEU A 2 -4.79 -13.13 -6.71
N THR A 3 -5.90 -13.79 -6.38
CA THR A 3 -6.70 -14.57 -7.33
C THR A 3 -8.04 -13.86 -7.48
N ILE A 4 -8.45 -13.61 -8.71
CA ILE A 4 -9.72 -12.96 -9.05
C ILE A 4 -10.64 -13.96 -9.77
N ALA A 5 -11.93 -13.92 -9.47
CA ALA A 5 -12.93 -14.67 -10.20
C ALA A 5 -13.24 -14.00 -11.54
N PRO A 6 -13.69 -14.75 -12.57
CA PRO A 6 -14.01 -14.17 -13.88
C PRO A 6 -15.10 -13.08 -13.85
N SER A 7 -15.91 -13.05 -12.80
CA SER A 7 -17.03 -12.11 -12.61
C SER A 7 -16.76 -11.04 -11.57
N ASP A 8 -15.54 -10.95 -11.02
CA ASP A 8 -15.20 -9.88 -10.07
C ASP A 8 -15.19 -8.53 -10.80
N ASP A 9 -15.81 -7.52 -10.21
CA ASP A 9 -15.87 -6.15 -10.73
C ASP A 9 -14.54 -5.42 -10.46
N ILE A 10 -13.50 -5.84 -11.18
CA ILE A 10 -12.16 -5.26 -11.16
C ILE A 10 -11.74 -4.93 -12.59
N ALA A 11 -11.33 -3.69 -12.80
CA ALA A 11 -10.89 -3.16 -14.07
C ALA A 11 -9.44 -2.65 -14.00
N VAL A 12 -8.84 -2.45 -15.18
CA VAL A 12 -7.52 -1.82 -15.28
C VAL A 12 -7.62 -0.38 -14.77
N GLY A 13 -6.76 -0.05 -13.79
CA GLY A 13 -6.72 1.27 -13.15
C GLY A 13 -7.26 1.28 -11.72
N ASP A 14 -7.93 0.21 -11.29
CA ASP A 14 -8.42 0.10 -9.92
C ASP A 14 -7.27 0.00 -8.90
N ILE A 15 -7.52 0.55 -7.71
CA ILE A 15 -6.57 0.53 -6.59
C ILE A 15 -7.11 -0.42 -5.51
N ILE A 16 -6.28 -1.38 -5.11
CA ILE A 16 -6.60 -2.34 -4.06
C ILE A 16 -5.61 -2.14 -2.91
N GLU A 17 -6.14 -1.85 -1.71
CA GLU A 17 -5.34 -1.78 -0.49
C GLU A 17 -5.13 -3.17 0.10
N PHE A 18 -3.87 -3.55 0.35
CA PHE A 18 -3.53 -4.82 0.97
C PHE A 18 -3.07 -4.64 2.40
N GLY A 19 -3.82 -5.22 3.34
CA GLY A 19 -3.31 -5.47 4.68
C GLY A 19 -2.19 -6.51 4.64
N ILE A 20 -1.16 -6.31 5.47
CA ILE A 20 -0.05 -7.25 5.62
C ILE A 20 0.10 -7.65 7.08
N SER A 21 0.43 -8.91 7.33
CA SER A 21 0.47 -9.46 8.70
C SER A 21 1.52 -8.81 9.59
N HIS A 22 2.68 -8.46 9.02
CA HIS A 22 3.79 -7.86 9.73
C HIS A 22 4.29 -6.61 9.00
N PRO A 23 3.61 -5.45 9.15
CA PRO A 23 3.94 -4.25 8.41
C PRO A 23 5.36 -3.75 8.66
N CYS A 24 5.86 -3.92 9.88
CA CYS A 24 7.22 -3.52 10.25
C CYS A 24 8.31 -4.27 9.48
N THR A 25 8.10 -5.54 9.11
CA THR A 25 9.07 -6.35 8.35
C THR A 25 9.19 -5.97 6.87
N CYS A 26 8.35 -5.04 6.41
CA CYS A 26 8.36 -4.57 5.04
C CYS A 26 8.83 -3.11 4.92
N LEU A 27 9.04 -2.40 6.03
CA LEU A 27 9.42 -0.98 6.02
C LEU A 27 10.79 -0.74 5.37
N ASP A 28 11.72 -1.69 5.50
CA ASP A 28 13.06 -1.64 4.92
C ASP A 28 13.07 -1.66 3.39
N ARG A 29 12.01 -2.16 2.78
CA ARG A 29 11.87 -2.23 1.31
C ARG A 29 11.49 -0.89 0.68
N HIS A 30 11.08 0.08 1.48
CA HIS A 30 10.56 1.36 0.99
C HIS A 30 11.32 2.52 1.63
N ARG A 31 12.00 3.33 0.79
CA ARG A 31 12.73 4.53 1.24
C ARG A 31 11.83 5.63 1.82
N MET A 32 10.55 5.64 1.45
CA MET A 32 9.55 6.62 1.87
C MET A 32 8.24 5.90 2.14
N ILE A 33 7.57 6.24 3.23
CA ILE A 33 6.19 5.82 3.54
C ILE A 33 5.29 7.05 3.53
N PHE A 34 4.15 7.00 2.85
CA PHE A 34 3.22 8.12 2.76
C PHE A 34 2.07 7.94 3.76
N GLY A 35 1.88 8.92 4.63
CA GLY A 35 0.70 9.00 5.49
C GLY A 35 -0.41 9.74 4.75
N VAL A 36 -1.58 9.10 4.62
CA VAL A 36 -2.77 9.67 3.99
C VAL A 36 -3.83 10.06 5.02
N ASP A 37 -4.65 11.05 4.71
CA ASP A 37 -5.86 11.36 5.49
C ASP A 37 -7.04 10.44 5.13
N ALA A 38 -8.17 10.62 5.80
CA ALA A 38 -9.38 9.83 5.57
C ALA A 38 -9.97 9.96 4.15
N ALA A 39 -9.56 10.98 3.38
CA ALA A 39 -9.94 11.15 1.99
C ALA A 39 -8.88 10.58 1.01
N GLY A 40 -7.81 9.98 1.52
CA GLY A 40 -6.73 9.39 0.72
C GLY A 40 -5.68 10.40 0.24
N HIS A 41 -5.73 11.66 0.70
CA HIS A 41 -4.72 12.64 0.31
C HIS A 41 -3.45 12.47 1.15
N VAL A 42 -2.29 12.51 0.50
CA VAL A 42 -0.99 12.49 1.19
C VAL A 42 -0.85 13.73 2.07
N ARG A 43 -0.61 13.51 3.36
CA ARG A 43 -0.32 14.57 4.35
C ARG A 43 1.11 14.54 4.83
N HIS A 44 1.74 13.38 4.79
CA HIS A 44 3.08 13.17 5.31
C HIS A 44 3.89 12.26 4.39
N ALA A 45 5.20 12.50 4.35
CA ALA A 45 6.16 11.63 3.72
C ALA A 45 7.25 11.30 4.76
N PHE A 46 7.28 10.05 5.20
CA PHE A 46 8.19 9.57 6.24
C PHE A 46 9.38 8.88 5.57
N PRO A 47 10.58 9.49 5.58
CA PRO A 47 11.77 8.80 5.10
C PRO A 47 12.13 7.65 6.03
N THR A 48 12.60 6.57 5.44
CA THR A 48 13.15 5.45 6.18
C THR A 48 14.66 5.41 5.99
N TYR A 49 15.38 4.95 7.03
CA TYR A 49 16.83 4.91 7.05
C TYR A 49 17.26 3.49 7.41
N PHE A 50 17.27 2.64 6.39
CA PHE A 50 17.75 1.26 6.45
C PHE A 50 19.05 1.15 5.62
N GLY A 51 19.92 0.20 5.97
CA GLY A 51 21.30 0.09 5.46
C GLY A 51 21.43 -0.63 4.13
#